data_AF-A0A234Y8S3-F1
#
_entry.id   AF-A0A234Y8S3-F1
#
_cell.length_a   1.000
_cell.length_b   1.000
_cell.length_c   1.000
_cell.angle_alpha   90.00
_cell.angle_beta   90.00
_cell.angle_gamma   90.00
#
_symmetry.space_group_name_H-M   'P 1'
#
loop_
_entity.id
_entity.type
_entity.pdbx_description
1 polymer ?
#
loop_
_entity_poly.entity_id
_entity_poly.type
_entity_poly.pdbx_seq_one_letter_code
_entity_poly.pdbx_strand_id
1 'polypeptide(L)'
;MLVYVNSFNCIGEDSFFSVVRSVCGWLNRVANIRLSTDELLSRRDWNLERAYVRTYTADRIEPKIYSIMYTHPDRNVSGRQWITEIGIRREKGSTFISILLEISDVSTMVDAKPIATRPSLVSYLKRNCVFDLDVIGQKVDYIKSQYGDFQYLMHEISRDDRTYPLVFISEGNDGFPVIPEKLQEQLIGLAQVVATSGKMDSWEMERLLGRHYSSWGGQ
;
A
#
# COMPACT_ATOMS: atom_id res chain seq x y z
N MET A 1 14.90 6.97 8.25
CA MET A 1 14.48 5.58 8.55
C MET A 1 13.29 5.22 7.68
N LEU A 2 13.39 4.13 6.93
CA LEU A 2 12.31 3.65 6.07
C LEU A 2 11.11 3.18 6.91
N VAL A 3 9.91 3.65 6.58
CA VAL A 3 8.65 3.28 7.26
C VAL A 3 7.76 2.42 6.35
N TYR A 4 7.70 2.75 5.06
CA TYR A 4 6.89 2.04 4.09
C TYR A 4 7.54 2.10 2.70
N VAL A 5 7.47 0.99 1.97
CA VAL A 5 7.88 0.92 0.57
C VAL A 5 6.89 0.02 -0.17
N ASN A 6 6.47 0.45 -1.35
CA ASN A 6 5.60 -0.35 -2.21
C ASN A 6 5.71 0.09 -3.66
N SER A 7 5.37 -0.80 -4.58
CA SER A 7 5.33 -0.51 -6.00
C SER A 7 4.21 -1.28 -6.68
N PHE A 8 3.62 -0.67 -7.70
CA PHE A 8 2.50 -1.22 -8.45
C PHE A 8 2.70 -0.95 -9.93
N ASN A 9 2.12 -1.83 -10.75
CA ASN A 9 1.81 -1.49 -12.14
C ASN A 9 0.32 -1.15 -12.23
N CYS A 10 0.02 -0.03 -12.86
CA CYS A 10 -1.32 0.33 -13.30
C CYS A 10 -1.44 0.05 -14.80
N ILE A 11 -2.51 -0.59 -15.24
CA ILE A 11 -2.71 -0.98 -16.63
C ILE A 11 -3.81 -0.16 -17.31
N GLY A 12 -3.80 -0.16 -18.64
CA GLY A 12 -4.75 0.53 -19.49
C GLY A 12 -4.12 1.72 -20.23
N GLU A 13 -4.75 2.10 -21.35
CA GLU A 13 -4.28 3.18 -22.24
C GLU A 13 -4.11 4.52 -21.48
N ASP A 14 -5.02 4.80 -20.54
CA ASP A 14 -5.01 6.02 -19.72
C ASP A 14 -4.31 5.85 -18.36
N SER A 15 -3.65 4.72 -18.11
CA SER A 15 -3.01 4.40 -16.81
C SER A 15 -2.12 5.53 -16.31
N PHE A 16 -1.32 6.12 -17.19
CA PHE A 16 -0.42 7.22 -16.87
C PHE A 16 -1.18 8.43 -16.34
N PHE A 17 -2.22 8.88 -17.06
CA PHE A 17 -3.00 10.05 -16.64
C PHE A 17 -3.78 9.78 -15.36
N SER A 18 -4.31 8.57 -15.18
CA SER A 18 -4.99 8.17 -13.95
C SER A 18 -4.07 8.20 -12.73
N VAL A 19 -2.83 7.71 -12.87
CA VAL A 19 -1.81 7.77 -11.82
C VAL A 19 -1.45 9.22 -11.51
N VAL A 20 -1.13 10.02 -12.53
CA VAL A 20 -0.74 11.44 -12.37
C VAL A 20 -1.85 12.25 -11.71
N ARG A 21 -3.11 12.09 -12.13
CA ARG A 21 -4.26 12.75 -11.49
C ARG A 21 -4.45 12.31 -10.04
N SER A 22 -4.24 11.03 -9.74
CA SER A 22 -4.35 10.50 -8.38
C SER A 22 -3.28 11.07 -7.45
N VAL A 23 -2.02 11.10 -7.91
CA VAL A 23 -0.90 11.71 -7.18
C VAL A 23 -1.13 13.19 -6.98
N CYS A 24 -1.55 13.91 -8.03
CA CYS A 24 -1.85 15.34 -7.98
C CYS A 24 -2.98 15.64 -6.97
N GLY A 25 -4.09 14.90 -7.04
CA GLY A 25 -5.22 15.06 -6.12
C GLY A 25 -4.88 14.72 -4.67
N TRP A 26 -4.06 13.68 -4.45
CA TRP A 26 -3.54 13.36 -3.14
C TRP A 26 -2.64 14.49 -2.59
N LEU A 27 -1.68 14.95 -3.39
CA LEU A 27 -0.70 15.96 -2.99
C LEU A 27 -1.37 17.30 -2.67
N ASN A 28 -2.28 17.77 -3.53
CA ASN A 28 -3.07 18.98 -3.31
C ASN A 28 -3.82 18.93 -1.97
N ARG A 29 -4.34 17.75 -1.60
CA ARG A 29 -5.04 17.57 -0.32
C ARG A 29 -4.09 17.55 0.87
N VAL A 30 -3.00 16.78 0.83
CA VAL A 30 -2.12 16.60 2.00
C VAL A 30 -1.21 17.79 2.26
N ALA A 31 -0.76 18.47 1.19
CA ALA A 31 0.08 19.66 1.28
C ALA A 31 -0.73 20.97 1.33
N ASN A 32 -2.07 20.89 1.14
CA ASN A 32 -2.96 22.04 1.04
C ASN A 32 -2.50 23.08 -0.01
N ILE A 33 -2.21 22.58 -1.21
CA ILE A 33 -1.76 23.39 -2.36
C ILE A 33 -2.72 23.23 -3.55
N ARG A 34 -2.53 24.07 -4.56
CA ARG A 34 -3.20 23.96 -5.86
C ARG A 34 -2.15 23.81 -6.94
N LEU A 35 -1.91 22.56 -7.33
CA LEU A 35 -0.96 22.15 -8.33
C LEU A 35 -1.71 21.46 -9.47
N SER A 36 -1.38 21.80 -10.71
CA SER A 36 -1.93 21.14 -11.90
C SER A 36 -1.15 19.87 -12.24
N THR A 37 -1.71 18.98 -13.08
CA THR A 37 -0.98 17.80 -13.56
C THR A 37 0.26 18.20 -14.36
N ASP A 38 0.21 19.28 -15.13
CA ASP A 38 1.36 19.76 -15.92
C ASP A 38 2.48 20.29 -15.02
N GLU A 39 2.10 20.96 -13.93
CA GLU A 39 3.04 21.37 -12.90
C GLU A 39 3.68 20.15 -12.21
N LEU A 40 2.91 19.11 -11.89
CA LEU A 40 3.43 17.86 -11.29
C LEU A 40 4.49 17.19 -12.17
N LEU A 41 4.27 17.23 -13.49
CA LEU A 41 5.15 16.60 -14.49
C LEU A 41 6.33 17.50 -14.91
N SER A 42 6.40 18.72 -14.38
CA SER A 42 7.49 19.65 -14.63
C SER A 42 8.66 19.43 -13.66
N ARG A 43 9.77 20.16 -13.87
CA ARG A 43 10.87 20.25 -12.90
C ARG A 43 10.70 21.52 -12.09
N ARG A 44 10.17 21.41 -10.86
CA ARG A 44 9.92 22.57 -10.02
C ARG A 44 9.91 22.22 -8.53
N ASP A 45 10.25 23.22 -7.74
CA ASP A 45 10.23 23.15 -6.28
C ASP A 45 9.18 24.13 -5.75
N TRP A 46 8.38 23.68 -4.79
CA TRP A 46 7.47 24.51 -4.02
C TRP A 46 7.90 24.48 -2.57
N ASN A 47 8.26 25.66 -2.06
CA ASN A 47 8.55 25.89 -0.66
C ASN A 47 7.29 26.46 0.00
N LEU A 48 6.62 25.62 0.79
CA LEU A 48 5.46 25.98 1.60
C LEU A 48 5.96 26.27 3.02
N GLU A 49 5.25 27.10 3.79
CA GLU A 49 5.71 27.54 5.12
C GLU A 49 6.24 26.42 6.03
N ARG A 50 5.65 25.23 5.94
CA ARG A 50 6.04 24.05 6.72
C ARG A 50 6.27 22.80 5.89
N ALA A 51 6.28 22.88 4.56
CA ALA A 51 6.39 21.69 3.74
C ALA A 51 7.07 21.99 2.40
N TYR A 52 7.64 20.97 1.80
CA TYR A 52 8.36 21.09 0.55
C TYR A 52 7.83 20.07 -0.44
N VAL A 53 7.59 20.50 -1.67
CA VAL A 53 7.33 19.62 -2.80
C VAL A 53 8.43 19.84 -3.82
N ARG A 54 9.04 18.76 -4.30
CA ARG A 54 10.05 18.79 -5.36
C ARG A 54 9.66 17.80 -6.44
N THR A 55 9.69 18.23 -7.70
CA THR A 55 9.42 17.37 -8.84
C THR A 55 10.61 17.32 -9.78
N TYR A 56 10.93 16.12 -10.24
CA TYR A 56 11.98 15.85 -11.22
C TYR A 56 11.37 15.08 -12.38
N THR A 57 11.88 15.36 -13.58
CA THR A 57 11.45 14.69 -14.81
C THR A 57 12.66 14.30 -15.65
N ALA A 58 12.54 13.12 -16.27
CA ALA A 58 13.39 12.57 -17.31
C ALA A 58 12.47 12.08 -18.44
N ASP A 59 12.08 13.00 -19.31
CA ASP A 59 11.02 12.83 -20.32
C ASP A 59 11.51 12.96 -21.77
N ARG A 60 12.83 13.17 -21.96
CA ARG A 60 13.46 13.33 -23.27
C ARG A 60 13.60 12.02 -24.06
N ILE A 61 13.68 10.90 -23.35
CA ILE A 61 13.89 9.56 -23.92
C ILE A 61 12.96 8.60 -23.18
N GLU A 62 12.43 7.59 -23.88
CA GLU A 62 11.62 6.54 -23.27
C GLU A 62 12.49 5.54 -22.47
N PRO A 63 11.99 4.99 -21.36
CA PRO A 63 10.71 5.31 -20.73
C PRO A 63 10.74 6.69 -20.04
N LYS A 64 9.65 7.46 -20.16
CA LYS A 64 9.53 8.73 -19.42
C LYS A 64 9.36 8.47 -17.92
N ILE A 65 10.18 9.12 -17.11
CA ILE A 65 10.21 8.95 -15.65
C ILE A 65 9.99 10.29 -14.96
N TYR A 66 9.18 10.27 -13.91
CA TYR A 66 8.88 11.40 -13.04
C TYR A 66 9.13 10.98 -11.59
N SER A 67 9.63 11.92 -10.79
CA SER A 67 9.82 11.74 -9.36
C SER A 67 9.21 12.92 -8.64
N ILE A 68 8.40 12.64 -7.61
CA ILE A 68 7.77 13.64 -6.75
C ILE A 68 8.17 13.34 -5.33
N MET A 69 8.71 14.33 -4.64
CA MET A 69 9.07 14.24 -3.24
C MET A 69 8.28 15.27 -2.44
N TYR A 70 7.60 14.81 -1.40
CA TYR A 70 6.86 15.64 -0.45
C TYR A 70 7.45 15.49 0.94
N THR A 71 7.92 16.59 1.53
CA THR A 71 8.50 16.63 2.87
C THR A 71 7.67 17.53 3.77
N HIS A 72 7.34 17.08 4.99
CA HIS A 72 6.66 17.90 5.99
C HIS A 72 7.07 17.49 7.42
N PRO A 73 6.99 18.36 8.43
CA PRO A 73 7.28 18.01 9.80
C PRO A 73 6.26 16.99 10.32
N ASP A 74 6.72 16.16 11.26
CA ASP A 74 5.82 15.37 12.09
C ASP A 74 4.98 16.30 12.97
N ARG A 75 3.69 15.98 13.11
CA ARG A 75 2.76 16.79 13.91
C ARG A 75 2.91 16.55 15.42
N ASN A 76 3.41 15.37 15.79
CA ASN A 76 3.48 14.89 17.17
C ASN A 76 4.91 14.83 17.70
N VAL A 77 5.93 14.81 16.82
CA VAL A 77 7.34 14.71 17.20
C VAL A 77 8.13 15.91 16.68
N SER A 78 8.47 16.84 17.58
CA SER A 78 9.29 18.00 17.24
C SER A 78 10.68 17.57 16.76
N GLY A 79 11.19 18.17 15.69
CA GLY A 79 12.49 17.81 15.12
C GLY A 79 12.48 16.57 14.21
N ARG A 80 11.33 15.96 13.95
CA ARG A 80 11.14 14.90 12.94
C ARG A 80 10.45 15.42 11.69
N GLN A 81 10.83 14.89 10.53
CA GLN A 81 10.16 15.12 9.25
C GLN A 81 9.74 13.79 8.62
N TRP A 82 8.64 13.83 7.88
CA TRP A 82 8.18 12.78 6.99
C TRP A 82 8.55 13.15 5.56
N ILE A 83 9.04 12.16 4.81
CA ILE A 83 9.39 12.30 3.40
C ILE A 83 8.65 11.20 2.64
N THR A 84 7.76 11.59 1.73
CA THR A 84 7.14 10.68 0.78
C THR A 84 7.78 10.90 -0.59
N GLU A 85 8.40 9.86 -1.13
CA GLU A 85 8.90 9.85 -2.51
C GLU A 85 8.01 8.98 -3.39
N ILE A 86 7.71 9.48 -4.58
CA ILE A 86 6.85 8.82 -5.56
C ILE A 86 7.61 8.78 -6.87
N GLY A 87 7.90 7.57 -7.37
CA GLY A 87 8.40 7.37 -8.72
C GLY A 87 7.24 7.02 -9.65
N ILE A 88 7.21 7.61 -10.83
CA ILE A 88 6.25 7.27 -11.89
C ILE A 88 7.06 6.99 -13.14
N ARG A 89 6.87 5.83 -13.75
CA ARG A 89 7.53 5.47 -15.02
C ARG A 89 6.48 5.03 -16.01
N ARG A 90 6.40 5.78 -17.10
CA ARG A 90 5.47 5.50 -18.20
C ARG A 90 6.06 4.40 -19.08
N GLU A 91 5.26 3.39 -19.32
CA GLU A 91 5.56 2.32 -20.27
C GLU A 91 4.46 2.27 -21.35
N LYS A 92 4.60 1.37 -22.32
CA LYS A 92 3.58 1.17 -23.35
C LYS A 92 2.43 0.32 -22.78
N GLY A 93 1.29 0.95 -22.52
CA GLY A 93 0.07 0.27 -22.03
C GLY A 93 0.01 0.07 -20.50
N SER A 94 1.06 0.45 -19.79
CA SER A 94 1.18 0.36 -18.33
C SER A 94 1.90 1.58 -17.77
N THR A 95 1.71 1.82 -16.47
CA THR A 95 2.44 2.83 -15.70
C THR A 95 2.91 2.20 -14.41
N PHE A 96 4.22 2.15 -14.24
CA PHE A 96 4.84 1.75 -12.99
C PHE A 96 4.81 2.92 -12.01
N ILE A 97 4.47 2.64 -10.76
CA ILE A 97 4.53 3.58 -9.65
C ILE A 97 5.26 2.95 -8.47
N SER A 98 6.18 3.71 -7.86
CA SER A 98 6.78 3.37 -6.57
C SER A 98 6.43 4.44 -5.54
N ILE A 99 6.26 4.02 -4.29
CA ILE A 99 5.98 4.90 -3.15
C ILE A 99 6.92 4.49 -2.02
N LEU A 100 7.71 5.45 -1.55
CA LEU A 100 8.55 5.33 -0.37
C LEU A 100 8.08 6.36 0.66
N LEU A 101 7.95 5.93 1.90
CA LEU A 101 7.73 6.80 3.04
C LEU A 101 8.83 6.56 4.06
N GLU A 102 9.53 7.62 4.41
CA GLU A 102 10.54 7.60 5.46
C GLU A 102 10.37 8.76 6.44
N ILE A 103 11.01 8.60 7.58
CA ILE A 103 11.19 9.67 8.55
C ILE A 103 12.65 10.12 8.59
N SER A 104 12.87 11.39 8.86
CA SER A 104 14.18 11.99 9.09
C SER A 104 14.15 12.75 10.41
N ASP A 105 14.97 12.31 11.38
CA ASP A 105 15.14 12.99 12.67
C ASP A 105 16.24 14.02 12.52
N VAL A 106 15.83 15.28 12.40
CA VAL A 106 16.70 16.43 12.15
C VAL A 106 17.30 16.97 13.47
N SER A 107 16.74 16.57 14.60
CA SER A 107 17.23 16.87 15.95
C SER A 107 17.69 15.60 16.65
N THR A 108 18.85 15.66 17.31
CA THR A 108 19.37 14.56 18.15
C THR A 108 18.57 14.32 19.42
N MET A 109 17.64 15.22 19.76
CA MET A 109 16.76 15.12 20.91
C MET A 109 15.52 14.24 20.66
N VAL A 110 15.33 13.77 19.43
CA VAL A 110 14.21 12.89 19.09
C VAL A 110 14.48 11.49 19.64
N ASP A 111 13.67 11.06 20.60
CA ASP A 111 13.71 9.73 21.23
C ASP A 111 12.48 8.86 20.87
N ALA A 112 11.45 9.47 20.27
CA ALA A 112 10.20 8.82 19.95
C ALA A 112 10.37 7.69 18.93
N LYS A 113 9.86 6.50 19.24
CA LYS A 113 9.87 5.38 18.28
C LYS A 113 8.99 5.69 17.07
N PRO A 114 9.41 5.32 15.86
CA PRO A 114 8.59 5.50 14.67
C PRO A 114 7.36 4.59 14.69
N ILE A 115 6.25 5.10 14.16
CA ILE A 115 5.00 4.36 14.06
C ILE A 115 4.86 3.86 12.62
N ALA A 116 4.57 2.57 12.46
CA ALA A 116 4.26 2.00 11.15
C ALA A 116 3.01 2.66 10.58
N THR A 117 3.13 3.22 9.38
CA THR A 117 2.02 3.90 8.69
C THR A 117 2.27 3.84 7.18
N ARG A 118 1.28 4.23 6.40
CA ARG A 118 1.38 4.32 4.94
C ARG A 118 0.78 5.62 4.42
N PRO A 119 1.23 6.12 3.26
CA PRO A 119 0.57 7.24 2.61
C PRO A 119 -0.85 6.86 2.16
N SER A 120 -1.81 7.76 2.35
CA SER A 120 -3.17 7.62 1.82
C SER A 120 -3.22 7.59 0.29
N LEU A 121 -2.10 7.91 -0.39
CA LEU A 121 -1.93 7.82 -1.83
C LEU A 121 -2.33 6.45 -2.41
N VAL A 122 -2.04 5.35 -1.70
CA VAL A 122 -2.41 4.00 -2.15
C VAL A 122 -3.93 3.87 -2.32
N SER A 123 -4.71 4.47 -1.40
CA SER A 123 -6.17 4.49 -1.51
C SER A 123 -6.65 5.36 -2.68
N TYR A 124 -5.94 6.44 -3.01
CA TYR A 124 -6.24 7.24 -4.20
C TYR A 124 -6.00 6.44 -5.48
N LEU A 125 -4.89 5.71 -5.55
CA LEU A 125 -4.56 4.85 -6.68
C LEU A 125 -5.59 3.73 -6.86
N LYS A 126 -5.93 2.99 -5.79
CA LYS A 126 -6.96 1.92 -5.87
C LYS A 126 -8.31 2.41 -6.40
N ARG A 127 -8.71 3.64 -6.07
CA ARG A 127 -10.01 4.20 -6.48
C ARG A 127 -10.03 4.66 -7.94
N ASN A 128 -8.89 5.10 -8.46
CA ASN A 128 -8.82 5.82 -9.72
C ASN A 128 -8.04 5.08 -10.82
N CYS A 129 -7.33 4.01 -10.47
CA CYS A 129 -6.48 3.24 -11.37
C CYS A 129 -6.91 1.78 -11.38
N VAL A 130 -6.65 1.11 -12.50
CA VAL A 130 -6.74 -0.35 -12.60
C VAL A 130 -5.34 -0.90 -12.33
N PHE A 131 -5.19 -1.63 -11.24
CA PHE A 131 -3.94 -2.34 -10.96
C PHE A 131 -3.79 -3.55 -11.87
N ASP A 132 -2.55 -3.88 -12.19
CA ASP A 132 -2.22 -5.14 -12.84
C ASP A 132 -2.63 -6.33 -11.96
N LEU A 133 -2.89 -7.48 -12.57
CA LEU A 133 -3.37 -8.68 -11.89
C LEU A 133 -2.34 -9.25 -10.90
N ASP A 134 -1.05 -8.97 -11.10
CA ASP A 134 0.04 -9.39 -10.23
C ASP A 134 0.16 -8.57 -8.93
N VAL A 135 -0.56 -7.44 -8.83
CA VAL A 135 -0.61 -6.66 -7.60
C VAL A 135 -1.34 -7.46 -6.53
N ILE A 136 -0.59 -7.85 -5.49
CA ILE A 136 -1.08 -8.65 -4.38
C ILE A 136 -2.14 -7.89 -3.57
N GLY A 137 -3.13 -8.61 -3.03
CA GLY A 137 -4.02 -8.03 -2.04
C GLY A 137 -5.05 -7.05 -2.61
N GLN A 138 -5.48 -7.24 -3.85
CA GLN A 138 -6.54 -6.41 -4.45
C GLN A 138 -7.91 -6.67 -3.80
N LYS A 139 -8.17 -7.90 -3.37
CA LYS A 139 -9.39 -8.38 -2.69
C LYS A 139 -9.04 -9.31 -1.54
N VAL A 140 -9.96 -9.44 -0.58
CA VAL A 140 -9.86 -10.46 0.48
C VAL A 140 -10.16 -11.82 -0.12
N ASP A 141 -9.38 -12.83 0.27
CA ASP A 141 -9.69 -14.22 -0.06
C ASP A 141 -10.47 -14.84 1.10
N TYR A 142 -11.70 -15.26 0.80
CA TYR A 142 -12.59 -15.86 1.79
C TYR A 142 -12.53 -17.38 1.72
N ILE A 143 -12.18 -18.02 2.84
CA ILE A 143 -12.22 -19.48 2.99
C ILE A 143 -13.43 -19.91 3.81
N LYS A 144 -14.05 -21.02 3.45
CA LYS A 144 -15.17 -21.63 4.18
C LYS A 144 -14.71 -22.91 4.89
N SER A 145 -15.57 -23.48 5.72
CA SER A 145 -15.35 -24.79 6.34
C SER A 145 -15.55 -25.92 5.33
N GLN A 146 -14.72 -25.93 4.30
CA GLN A 146 -14.72 -26.93 3.24
C GLN A 146 -13.31 -27.47 3.09
N TYR A 147 -13.19 -28.79 2.97
CA TYR A 147 -11.91 -29.48 2.79
C TYR A 147 -11.04 -28.85 1.69
N GLY A 148 -11.64 -28.48 0.56
CA GLY A 148 -10.94 -27.85 -0.56
C GLY A 148 -10.33 -26.49 -0.21
N ASP A 149 -11.02 -25.67 0.56
CA ASP A 149 -10.54 -24.33 0.95
C ASP A 149 -9.35 -24.43 1.92
N PHE A 150 -9.37 -25.41 2.83
CA PHE A 150 -8.23 -25.67 3.71
C PHE A 150 -7.03 -26.23 2.97
N GLN A 151 -7.23 -27.12 1.99
CA GLN A 151 -6.14 -27.58 1.14
C GLN A 151 -5.55 -26.45 0.29
N TYR A 152 -6.39 -25.57 -0.24
CA TYR A 152 -5.95 -24.39 -0.96
C TYR A 152 -5.12 -23.47 -0.06
N LEU A 153 -5.60 -23.16 1.16
CA LEU A 153 -4.83 -22.33 2.09
C LEU A 153 -3.51 -22.99 2.48
N MET A 154 -3.49 -24.30 2.76
CA MET A 154 -2.25 -25.02 3.07
C MET A 154 -1.26 -24.92 1.91
N HIS A 155 -1.73 -25.14 0.68
CA HIS A 155 -0.92 -24.96 -0.51
C HIS A 155 -0.30 -23.56 -0.53
N GLU A 156 -1.10 -22.49 -0.43
CA GLU A 156 -0.61 -21.11 -0.42
C GLU A 156 0.38 -20.80 0.72
N ILE A 157 0.18 -21.38 1.91
CA ILE A 157 1.12 -21.25 3.02
C ILE A 157 2.46 -21.90 2.68
N SER A 158 2.42 -23.13 2.13
CA SER A 158 3.58 -23.97 1.81
C SER A 158 4.29 -23.62 0.50
N ARG A 159 3.78 -22.67 -0.28
CA ARG A 159 4.39 -22.25 -1.55
C ARG A 159 5.76 -21.63 -1.35
N ASP A 160 6.79 -22.31 -1.85
CA ASP A 160 8.18 -21.86 -1.80
C ASP A 160 8.46 -20.62 -2.67
N ASP A 161 7.64 -20.39 -3.71
CA ASP A 161 7.77 -19.26 -4.64
C ASP A 161 7.04 -17.99 -4.17
N ARG A 162 6.33 -18.03 -3.03
CA ARG A 162 5.55 -16.91 -2.52
C ARG A 162 6.46 -15.81 -1.96
N THR A 163 6.38 -14.62 -2.56
CA THR A 163 7.20 -13.45 -2.19
C THR A 163 6.51 -12.47 -1.24
N TYR A 164 5.29 -12.77 -0.78
CA TYR A 164 4.47 -11.88 0.05
C TYR A 164 3.86 -12.64 1.24
N PRO A 165 3.70 -12.03 2.42
CA PRO A 165 3.02 -12.63 3.55
C PRO A 165 1.52 -12.84 3.32
N LEU A 166 0.98 -13.87 3.97
CA LEU A 166 -0.47 -14.06 4.16
C LEU A 166 -0.86 -13.53 5.55
N VAL A 167 -1.94 -12.77 5.63
CA VAL A 167 -2.51 -12.30 6.89
C VAL A 167 -3.85 -13.01 7.07
N PHE A 168 -3.85 -14.04 7.90
CA PHE A 168 -5.03 -14.82 8.19
C PHE A 168 -5.83 -14.19 9.33
N ILE A 169 -7.14 -14.04 9.14
CA ILE A 169 -8.07 -13.54 10.17
C ILE A 169 -9.29 -14.44 10.25
N SER A 170 -9.64 -14.83 11.46
CA SER A 170 -10.85 -15.62 11.72
C SER A 170 -11.97 -14.74 12.28
N GLU A 171 -13.20 -15.12 11.96
CA GLU A 171 -14.39 -14.55 12.57
C GLU A 171 -14.56 -15.11 13.99
N GLY A 172 -14.73 -14.22 14.97
CA GLY A 172 -15.05 -14.58 16.35
C GLY A 172 -16.56 -14.60 16.61
N ASN A 173 -16.95 -14.80 17.87
CA ASN A 173 -18.36 -14.78 18.26
C ASN A 173 -19.03 -13.41 18.02
N ASP A 174 -18.26 -12.33 18.16
CA ASP A 174 -18.70 -10.94 17.97
C ASP A 174 -18.39 -10.42 16.55
N GLY A 175 -18.08 -11.33 15.61
CA GLY A 175 -17.62 -11.00 14.26
C GLY A 175 -16.09 -10.89 14.17
N PHE A 176 -15.60 -10.27 13.09
CA PHE A 176 -14.16 -10.08 12.90
C PHE A 176 -13.57 -9.02 13.84
N PRO A 177 -12.34 -9.22 14.36
CA PRO A 177 -11.64 -8.21 15.16
C PRO A 177 -11.30 -6.94 14.35
N VAL A 178 -11.22 -7.06 13.02
CA VAL A 178 -11.04 -5.96 12.07
C VAL A 178 -11.82 -6.26 10.80
N ILE A 179 -12.38 -5.24 10.16
CA ILE A 179 -13.10 -5.40 8.88
C ILE A 179 -12.10 -5.91 7.81
N PRO A 180 -12.27 -7.12 7.26
CA PRO A 180 -11.31 -7.73 6.33
C PRO A 180 -10.98 -6.84 5.14
N GLU A 181 -11.98 -6.21 4.54
CA GLU A 181 -11.80 -5.34 3.36
C GLU A 181 -10.95 -4.11 3.70
N LYS A 182 -11.14 -3.53 4.88
CA LYS A 182 -10.35 -2.38 5.32
C LYS A 182 -8.91 -2.78 5.62
N LEU A 183 -8.70 -3.97 6.19
CA LEU A 183 -7.35 -4.52 6.39
C LEU A 183 -6.67 -4.78 5.04
N GLN A 184 -7.38 -5.41 4.10
CA GLN A 184 -6.86 -5.67 2.77
C GLN A 184 -6.51 -4.38 2.04
N GLU A 185 -7.35 -3.36 2.14
CA GLU A 185 -7.05 -2.03 1.60
C GLU A 185 -5.77 -1.44 2.16
N GLN A 186 -5.39 -1.75 3.41
CA GLN A 186 -4.15 -1.31 4.02
C GLN A 186 -2.91 -2.05 3.50
N LEU A 187 -3.09 -3.30 3.09
CA LEU A 187 -2.01 -4.23 2.74
C LEU A 187 -1.83 -4.46 1.24
N ILE A 188 -2.53 -3.71 0.38
CA ILE A 188 -2.38 -3.81 -1.08
C ILE A 188 -0.91 -3.72 -1.47
N GLY A 189 -0.45 -4.66 -2.30
CA GLY A 189 0.94 -4.80 -2.76
C GLY A 189 1.93 -5.28 -1.69
N LEU A 190 1.48 -5.49 -0.44
CA LEU A 190 2.32 -5.94 0.66
C LEU A 190 1.94 -7.35 1.13
N ALA A 191 0.64 -7.64 1.25
CA ALA A 191 0.16 -8.90 1.80
C ALA A 191 -1.23 -9.27 1.26
N GLN A 192 -1.51 -10.57 1.23
CA GLN A 192 -2.84 -11.09 0.96
C GLN A 192 -3.58 -11.35 2.27
N VAL A 193 -4.77 -10.78 2.43
CA VAL A 193 -5.66 -11.07 3.57
C VAL A 193 -6.49 -12.28 3.22
N VAL A 194 -6.47 -13.27 4.10
CA VAL A 194 -7.31 -14.46 4.03
C VAL A 194 -8.25 -14.43 5.24
N ALA A 195 -9.56 -14.47 4.99
CA ALA A 195 -10.57 -14.38 6.03
C ALA A 195 -11.49 -15.60 6.02
N THR A 196 -11.93 -16.06 7.18
CA THR A 196 -12.93 -17.13 7.26
C THR A 196 -14.32 -16.61 6.89
N SER A 197 -15.16 -17.43 6.26
CA SER A 197 -16.54 -17.06 5.90
C SER A 197 -17.52 -18.08 6.45
N GLY A 198 -18.40 -17.63 7.34
CA GLY A 198 -19.42 -18.47 7.96
C GLY A 198 -18.88 -19.35 9.09
N LYS A 199 -19.67 -20.34 9.50
CA LYS A 199 -19.31 -21.21 10.62
C LYS A 199 -18.15 -22.12 10.26
N MET A 200 -17.02 -21.96 10.96
CA MET A 200 -15.83 -22.77 10.79
C MET A 200 -15.81 -23.96 11.75
N ASP A 201 -15.42 -25.14 11.24
CA ASP A 201 -15.07 -26.30 12.07
C ASP A 201 -13.59 -26.19 12.46
N SER A 202 -13.35 -25.78 13.71
CA SER A 202 -12.00 -25.62 14.27
C SER A 202 -11.23 -26.94 14.31
N TRP A 203 -11.92 -28.08 14.49
CA TRP A 203 -11.27 -29.39 14.53
C TRP A 203 -10.80 -29.81 13.14
N GLU A 204 -11.61 -29.55 12.12
CA GLU A 204 -11.22 -29.83 10.74
C GLU A 204 -10.08 -28.91 10.28
N MET A 205 -10.14 -27.62 10.64
CA MET A 205 -9.09 -26.66 10.38
C MET A 205 -7.77 -27.07 11.04
N GLU A 206 -7.76 -27.41 12.34
CA GLU A 206 -6.56 -27.87 13.04
C GLU A 206 -6.02 -29.17 12.43
N ARG A 207 -6.90 -30.10 12.03
CA ARG A 207 -6.50 -31.37 11.41
C ARG A 207 -5.77 -31.16 10.08
N LEU A 208 -6.17 -30.16 9.29
CA LEU A 208 -5.63 -29.94 7.94
C LEU A 208 -4.51 -28.90 7.90
N LEU A 209 -4.64 -27.82 8.67
CA LEU A 209 -3.66 -26.74 8.75
C LEU A 209 -2.62 -26.95 9.86
N GLY A 210 -2.92 -27.78 10.86
CA GLY A 210 -2.14 -27.88 12.08
C GLY A 210 -2.38 -26.68 13.01
N ARG A 211 -1.93 -26.80 14.27
CA ARG A 211 -2.12 -25.74 15.28
C ARG A 211 -1.43 -24.42 14.95
N HIS A 212 -0.31 -24.47 14.22
CA HIS A 212 0.51 -23.28 13.95
C HIS A 212 -0.07 -22.36 12.88
N TYR A 213 -0.92 -22.89 12.00
CA TYR A 213 -1.49 -22.16 10.87
C TYR A 213 -3.01 -22.01 10.98
N SER A 214 -3.58 -22.39 12.12
CA SER A 214 -5.01 -22.28 12.40
C SER A 214 -5.25 -21.08 13.31
N SER A 215 -6.30 -20.32 13.03
CA SER A 215 -6.84 -19.26 13.89
C SER A 215 -8.35 -19.46 13.97
N TRP A 216 -8.91 -19.33 15.18
CA TRP A 216 -10.34 -19.48 15.42
C TRP A 216 -10.79 -18.56 16.54
N GLY A 217 -12.06 -18.15 16.51
CA GLY A 217 -12.63 -17.28 17.54
C GLY A 217 -12.07 -15.85 17.54
N GLY A 218 -11.43 -15.42 16.44
CA GLY A 218 -10.80 -14.10 16.33
C GLY A 218 -9.41 -14.00 16.94
N GLN A 219 -8.72 -15.14 17.19
CA GLN A 219 -7.37 -15.24 17.76
C GLN A 219 -6.45 -16.13 16.93
#